data_AF-A0A4R3X9Z6-F1
#
_entry.id   AF-A0A4R3X9Z6-F1
#
_cell.length_a   1.000
_cell.length_b   1.000
_cell.length_c   1.000
_cell.angle_alpha   90.00
_cell.angle_beta   90.00
_cell.angle_gamma   90.00
#
_symmetry.space_group_name_H-M   'P 1'
#
loop_
_entity.id
_entity.type
_entity.pdbx_description
1 polymer ?
#
loop_
_entity_poly.entity_id
_entity_poly.type
_entity_poly.pdbx_seq_one_letter_code
_entity_poly.pdbx_strand_id
1 'polypeptide(L)'
;MPAERKAAPKKSVKAERRAEMIEQILDTAEYLFSRHGLYGVTLKDVAKSVGVHHTLINYYFKDKKQLFDAVFSRRASVTSERRMKMLDEYELAAKGKPTVEGALRAFLDTDLDLYIEGGENWKNYAALGAQVANTPEWGADMMDQHFDPVVLRLIGILKKALPDCAEEDIFWGYHFVTGALMLTLARTGRIDKLSGGLCRSDDFLAVKQRMATFMAAGFEAICKKACR
;
A
#
# COMPACT_ATOMS: atom_id res chain seq x y z
N MET A 1 13.35 -46.93 -39.07
CA MET A 1 12.93 -45.54 -39.34
C MET A 1 12.86 -44.80 -38.03
N PRO A 2 13.61 -43.71 -37.80
CA PRO A 2 13.51 -42.94 -36.56
C PRO A 2 12.33 -41.95 -36.65
N ALA A 3 11.48 -41.95 -35.63
CA ALA A 3 10.39 -41.00 -35.49
C ALA A 3 10.94 -39.61 -35.12
N GLU A 4 10.64 -38.61 -35.94
CA GLU A 4 10.91 -37.20 -35.65
C GLU A 4 10.21 -36.77 -34.35
N ARG A 5 10.99 -36.29 -33.38
CA ARG A 5 10.47 -35.55 -32.23
C ARG A 5 9.93 -34.21 -32.72
N LYS A 6 8.59 -34.07 -32.77
CA LYS A 6 7.91 -32.78 -32.91
C LYS A 6 8.30 -31.86 -31.75
N ALA A 7 8.96 -30.74 -32.06
CA ALA A 7 9.23 -29.67 -31.10
C ALA A 7 7.91 -28.98 -30.68
N ALA A 8 7.69 -28.84 -29.36
CA ALA A 8 6.60 -28.06 -28.78
C ALA A 8 6.90 -26.53 -28.87
N PRO A 9 5.89 -25.64 -28.87
CA PRO A 9 5.80 -24.55 -29.85
C PRO A 9 6.16 -23.13 -29.36
N LYS A 10 6.44 -22.21 -30.31
CA LYS A 10 6.68 -20.74 -30.27
C LYS A 10 5.65 -19.86 -29.50
N LYS A 11 4.79 -20.42 -28.65
CA LYS A 11 3.74 -19.70 -27.90
C LYS A 11 4.24 -18.93 -26.66
N SER A 12 5.47 -19.16 -26.18
CA SER A 12 5.97 -18.57 -24.92
C SER A 12 6.51 -17.13 -25.06
N VAL A 13 7.39 -16.87 -26.03
CA VAL A 13 8.13 -15.60 -26.14
C VAL A 13 7.25 -14.38 -26.42
N LYS A 14 6.17 -14.54 -27.22
CA LYS A 14 5.26 -13.42 -27.53
C LYS A 14 4.39 -13.03 -26.33
N ALA A 15 4.00 -14.00 -25.50
CA ALA A 15 3.23 -13.75 -24.30
C ALA A 15 4.08 -13.08 -23.22
N GLU A 16 5.33 -13.54 -23.05
CA GLU A 16 6.31 -12.93 -22.15
C GLU A 16 6.58 -11.47 -22.52
N ARG A 17 6.91 -11.17 -23.77
CA ARG A 17 7.10 -9.78 -24.24
C ARG A 17 5.87 -8.89 -24.04
N ARG A 18 4.68 -9.48 -24.15
CA ARG A 18 3.43 -8.76 -23.89
C ARG A 18 3.28 -8.44 -22.41
N ALA A 19 3.58 -9.40 -21.52
CA ALA A 19 3.54 -9.19 -20.08
C ALA A 19 4.58 -8.13 -19.66
N GLU A 20 5.81 -8.22 -20.16
CA GLU A 20 6.87 -7.23 -19.92
C GLU A 20 6.44 -5.81 -20.33
N MET A 21 5.81 -5.67 -21.51
CA MET A 21 5.29 -4.39 -21.97
C MET A 21 4.18 -3.85 -21.06
N ILE A 22 3.27 -4.72 -20.60
CA ILE A 22 2.20 -4.32 -19.67
C ILE A 22 2.81 -3.87 -18.35
N GLU A 23 3.77 -4.61 -17.79
CA GLU A 23 4.45 -4.22 -16.55
C GLU A 23 5.19 -2.88 -16.69
N GLN A 24 5.88 -2.66 -17.82
CA GLN A 24 6.53 -1.37 -18.08
C GLN A 24 5.53 -0.21 -18.17
N ILE A 25 4.37 -0.43 -18.79
CA ILE A 25 3.30 0.57 -18.85
C ILE A 25 2.76 0.86 -17.44
N LEU A 26 2.49 -0.18 -16.65
CA LEU A 26 1.95 -0.05 -15.30
C LEU A 26 2.95 0.65 -14.37
N ASP A 27 4.24 0.31 -14.40
CA ASP A 27 5.27 0.97 -13.59
C ASP A 27 5.45 2.45 -13.97
N THR A 28 5.41 2.75 -15.27
CA THR A 28 5.48 4.14 -15.74
C THR A 28 4.24 4.93 -15.33
N ALA A 29 3.05 4.33 -15.44
CA ALA A 29 1.80 4.95 -15.01
C ALA A 29 1.77 5.15 -13.49
N GLU A 30 2.25 4.18 -12.70
CA GLU A 30 2.40 4.26 -11.24
C GLU A 30 3.24 5.47 -10.83
N TYR A 31 4.40 5.67 -11.47
CA TYR A 31 5.23 6.85 -11.24
C TYR A 31 4.52 8.16 -11.62
N LEU A 32 3.87 8.22 -12.78
CA LEU A 32 3.18 9.45 -13.20
C LEU A 32 1.99 9.78 -12.28
N PHE A 33 1.18 8.78 -11.92
CA PHE A 33 0.06 8.96 -11.01
C PHE A 33 0.53 9.34 -9.61
N SER A 34 1.61 8.75 -9.08
CA SER A 34 2.14 9.14 -7.76
C SER A 34 2.60 10.60 -7.71
N ARG A 35 3.05 11.14 -8.84
CA ARG A 35 3.55 12.52 -8.97
C ARG A 35 2.46 13.55 -9.23
N HIS A 36 1.45 13.20 -10.00
CA HIS A 36 0.50 14.15 -10.58
C HIS A 36 -0.98 13.84 -10.24
N GLY A 37 -1.24 12.74 -9.53
CA GLY A 37 -2.58 12.24 -9.25
C GLY A 37 -3.31 11.74 -10.50
N LEU A 38 -4.50 11.17 -10.30
CA LEU A 38 -5.33 10.62 -11.38
C LEU A 38 -5.67 11.67 -12.46
N TYR A 39 -6.04 12.89 -12.05
CA TYR A 39 -6.51 13.92 -12.97
C TYR A 39 -5.37 14.63 -13.74
N GLY A 40 -4.15 14.63 -13.19
CA GLY A 40 -2.99 15.26 -13.80
C GLY A 40 -2.27 14.43 -14.87
N VAL A 41 -2.70 13.19 -15.10
CA VAL A 41 -2.07 12.27 -16.06
C VAL A 41 -3.05 11.92 -17.19
N THR A 42 -2.55 11.82 -18.42
CA THR A 42 -3.28 11.28 -19.58
C THR A 42 -2.64 9.99 -20.11
N LEU A 43 -3.40 9.19 -20.87
CA LEU A 43 -2.84 8.01 -21.56
C LEU A 43 -1.71 8.37 -22.55
N LYS A 44 -1.74 9.59 -23.10
CA LYS A 44 -0.68 10.09 -23.99
C LYS A 44 0.62 10.36 -23.22
N ASP A 45 0.53 10.87 -22.00
CA ASP A 45 1.71 11.11 -21.14
C ASP A 45 2.40 9.78 -20.80
N VAL A 46 1.60 8.76 -20.45
CA VAL A 46 2.11 7.40 -20.20
C VAL A 46 2.76 6.84 -21.46
N ALA A 47 2.08 6.88 -22.62
CA ALA A 47 2.65 6.39 -23.88
C ALA A 47 3.99 7.06 -24.22
N LYS A 48 4.03 8.40 -24.09
CA LYS A 48 5.24 9.19 -24.31
C LYS A 48 6.36 8.80 -23.36
N SER A 49 6.07 8.61 -22.08
CA SER A 49 7.07 8.24 -21.07
C SER A 49 7.60 6.82 -21.24
N VAL A 50 6.78 5.89 -21.72
CA VAL A 50 7.20 4.51 -22.07
C VAL A 50 8.00 4.49 -23.38
N GLY A 51 7.82 5.49 -24.26
CA GLY A 51 8.45 5.55 -25.58
C GLY A 51 7.69 4.79 -26.66
N VAL A 52 6.37 4.65 -26.51
CA VAL A 52 5.50 3.91 -27.43
C VAL A 52 4.42 4.80 -28.03
N HIS A 53 3.86 4.37 -29.15
CA HIS A 53 2.71 5.06 -29.74
C HIS A 53 1.46 4.87 -28.87
N HIS A 54 0.64 5.92 -28.71
CA HIS A 54 -0.53 5.92 -27.82
C HIS A 54 -1.55 4.79 -28.13
N THR A 55 -1.60 4.34 -29.39
CA THR A 55 -2.45 3.21 -29.80
C THR A 55 -2.08 1.90 -29.11
N LEU A 56 -0.82 1.72 -28.69
CA LEU A 56 -0.38 0.55 -27.93
C LEU A 56 -0.97 0.56 -26.51
N ILE A 57 -1.07 1.73 -25.88
CA ILE A 57 -1.72 1.84 -24.56
C ILE A 57 -3.21 1.50 -24.70
N ASN A 58 -3.87 2.05 -25.72
CA ASN A 58 -5.29 1.79 -26.00
C ASN A 58 -5.58 0.31 -26.34
N TYR A 59 -4.57 -0.43 -26.81
CA TYR A 59 -4.70 -1.87 -27.04
C TYR A 59 -4.81 -2.67 -25.73
N TYR A 60 -4.15 -2.21 -24.65
CA TYR A 60 -4.17 -2.88 -23.34
C TYR A 60 -5.21 -2.30 -22.39
N PHE A 61 -5.45 -1.00 -22.48
CA PHE A 61 -6.32 -0.25 -21.56
C PHE A 61 -7.30 0.60 -22.36
N LYS A 62 -8.58 0.35 -22.17
CA LYS A 62 -9.70 1.03 -22.81
C LYS A 62 -9.70 2.53 -22.53
N ASP A 63 -9.42 2.90 -21.28
CA ASP A 63 -9.43 4.27 -20.82
C ASP A 63 -8.46 4.47 -19.63
N LYS A 64 -8.33 5.73 -19.19
CA LYS A 64 -7.47 6.10 -18.07
C LYS A 64 -7.90 5.44 -16.76
N LYS A 65 -9.21 5.27 -16.54
CA LYS A 65 -9.71 4.67 -15.31
C LYS A 65 -9.27 3.21 -15.24
N GLN A 66 -9.41 2.44 -16.32
CA GLN A 66 -8.95 1.06 -16.36
C GLN A 66 -7.44 0.93 -16.12
N LEU A 67 -6.63 1.83 -16.67
CA LEU A 67 -5.19 1.85 -16.39
C LEU A 67 -4.91 2.14 -14.91
N PHE A 68 -5.58 3.13 -14.34
CA PHE A 68 -5.44 3.51 -12.93
C PHE A 68 -5.85 2.37 -11.99
N ASP A 69 -7.03 1.79 -12.21
CA ASP A 69 -7.55 0.66 -11.44
C ASP A 69 -6.56 -0.53 -11.50
N ALA A 70 -5.97 -0.81 -12.67
CA ALA A 70 -4.99 -1.87 -12.84
C ALA A 70 -3.68 -1.60 -12.09
N VAL A 71 -3.17 -0.36 -12.14
CA VAL A 71 -1.98 0.06 -11.37
C VAL A 71 -2.22 -0.15 -9.87
N PHE A 72 -3.36 0.33 -9.37
CA PHE A 72 -3.67 0.27 -7.94
C PHE A 72 -3.88 -1.18 -7.48
N SER A 73 -4.75 -1.91 -8.17
CA SER A 73 -5.15 -3.28 -7.79
C SER A 73 -3.96 -4.25 -7.74
N ARG A 74 -3.05 -4.15 -8.72
CA ARG A 74 -1.86 -5.03 -8.82
C ARG A 74 -1.04 -5.01 -7.53
N ARG A 75 -0.87 -3.84 -6.93
CA ARG A 75 -0.07 -3.65 -5.71
C ARG A 75 -0.91 -3.85 -4.45
N ALA A 76 -2.18 -3.44 -4.48
CA ALA A 76 -3.10 -3.57 -3.37
C ALA A 76 -3.26 -5.03 -2.90
N SER A 77 -3.43 -5.97 -3.84
CA SER A 77 -3.51 -7.40 -3.54
C SER A 77 -2.26 -7.89 -2.79
N VAL A 78 -1.07 -7.54 -3.28
CA VAL A 78 0.20 -7.94 -2.66
C VAL A 78 0.34 -7.37 -1.23
N THR A 79 0.01 -6.09 -1.03
CA THR A 79 0.06 -5.47 0.31
C THR A 79 -0.93 -6.10 1.28
N SER A 80 -2.18 -6.32 0.85
CA SER A 80 -3.23 -6.86 1.70
C SER A 80 -2.95 -8.33 2.06
N GLU A 81 -2.46 -9.14 1.12
CA GLU A 81 -2.06 -10.52 1.38
C GLU A 81 -0.88 -10.60 2.38
N ARG A 82 0.16 -9.77 2.19
CA ARG A 82 1.32 -9.75 3.09
C ARG A 82 0.92 -9.33 4.52
N ARG A 83 0.12 -8.26 4.66
CA ARG A 83 -0.40 -7.81 5.95
C ARG A 83 -1.29 -8.86 6.62
N MET A 84 -2.20 -9.49 5.88
CA MET A 84 -3.08 -10.52 6.42
C MET A 84 -2.26 -11.67 7.02
N LYS A 85 -1.30 -12.19 6.24
CA LYS A 85 -0.38 -13.24 6.70
C LYS A 85 0.38 -12.82 7.96
N MET A 86 0.87 -11.58 8.01
CA MET A 86 1.67 -11.12 9.14
C MET A 86 0.86 -10.90 10.41
N LEU A 87 -0.39 -10.46 10.28
CA LEU A 87 -1.33 -10.39 11.40
C LEU A 87 -1.68 -11.78 11.94
N ASP A 88 -1.88 -12.76 11.06
CA ASP A 88 -2.13 -14.15 11.46
C ASP A 88 -0.95 -14.77 12.20
N GLU A 89 0.27 -14.62 11.66
CA GLU A 89 1.49 -15.08 12.32
C GLU A 89 1.71 -14.40 13.67
N TYR A 90 1.47 -13.09 13.77
CA TYR A 90 1.56 -12.35 15.01
C TYR A 90 0.55 -12.86 16.06
N GLU A 91 -0.72 -13.02 15.69
CA GLU A 91 -1.74 -13.45 16.65
C GLU A 91 -1.47 -14.87 17.16
N LEU A 92 -1.01 -15.78 16.30
CA LEU A 92 -0.57 -17.11 16.71
C LEU A 92 0.60 -17.04 17.70
N ALA A 93 1.61 -16.21 17.40
CA ALA A 93 2.77 -16.02 18.28
C ALA A 93 2.39 -15.37 19.62
N ALA A 94 1.38 -14.51 19.64
CA ALA A 94 0.90 -13.84 20.84
C ALA A 94 0.19 -14.77 21.84
N LYS A 95 -0.18 -15.99 21.44
CA LYS A 95 -0.78 -17.03 22.31
C LYS A 95 -1.95 -16.51 23.17
N GLY A 96 -2.84 -15.75 22.54
CA GLY A 96 -4.03 -15.18 23.19
C GLY A 96 -3.78 -13.94 24.04
N LYS A 97 -2.56 -13.39 24.03
CA LYS A 97 -2.18 -12.16 24.74
C LYS A 97 -1.56 -11.13 23.79
N PRO A 98 -2.29 -10.68 22.75
CA PRO A 98 -1.78 -9.66 21.86
C PRO A 98 -1.61 -8.32 22.60
N THR A 99 -0.59 -7.56 22.24
CA THR A 99 -0.44 -6.16 22.62
C THR A 99 -0.82 -5.24 21.46
N VAL A 100 -1.18 -3.99 21.78
CA VAL A 100 -1.46 -2.96 20.78
C VAL A 100 -0.22 -2.71 19.92
N GLU A 101 0.95 -2.48 20.54
CA GLU A 101 2.18 -2.23 19.81
C GLU A 101 2.55 -3.39 18.89
N GLY A 102 2.42 -4.64 19.34
CA GLY A 102 2.75 -5.80 18.51
C GLY A 102 1.82 -5.93 17.30
N ALA A 103 0.52 -5.67 17.48
CA ALA A 103 -0.45 -5.69 16.38
C ALA A 103 -0.17 -4.57 15.36
N LEU A 104 0.13 -3.36 15.85
CA LEU A 104 0.49 -2.23 15.00
C LEU A 104 1.83 -2.45 14.28
N ARG A 105 2.83 -3.08 14.92
CA ARG A 105 4.07 -3.48 14.24
C ARG A 105 3.80 -4.49 13.14
N ALA A 106 3.06 -5.56 13.43
CA ALA A 106 2.71 -6.57 12.43
C ALA A 106 2.00 -5.96 11.20
N PHE A 107 1.18 -4.92 11.40
CA PHE A 107 0.52 -4.21 10.32
C PHE A 107 1.44 -3.21 9.59
N LEU A 108 2.00 -2.23 10.31
CA LEU A 108 2.74 -1.09 9.76
C LEU A 108 4.11 -1.49 9.24
N ASP A 109 4.86 -2.28 10.01
CA ASP A 109 6.22 -2.68 9.65
C ASP A 109 6.21 -3.52 8.37
N THR A 110 5.15 -4.30 8.15
CA THR A 110 4.98 -5.11 6.93
C THR A 110 4.96 -4.26 5.66
N ASP A 111 4.30 -3.11 5.64
CA ASP A 111 4.33 -2.24 4.46
C ASP A 111 5.62 -1.46 4.35
N LEU A 112 6.09 -0.94 5.48
CA LEU A 112 7.32 -0.16 5.50
C LEU A 112 8.47 -1.01 4.97
N ASP A 113 8.56 -2.28 5.39
CA ASP A 113 9.53 -3.25 4.87
C ASP A 113 9.33 -3.50 3.38
N LEU A 114 8.09 -3.71 2.92
CA LEU A 114 7.81 -3.88 1.50
C LEU A 114 8.26 -2.68 0.66
N TYR A 115 8.06 -1.46 1.15
CA TYR A 115 8.46 -0.25 0.43
C TYR A 115 9.96 0.03 0.50
N ILE A 116 10.63 -0.41 1.57
CA ILE A 116 12.08 -0.36 1.69
C ILE A 116 12.73 -1.38 0.73
N GLU A 117 12.32 -2.65 0.82
CA GLU A 117 12.83 -3.76 0.02
C GLU A 117 12.52 -3.58 -1.47
N GLY A 118 11.32 -3.08 -1.77
CA GLY A 118 10.80 -2.90 -3.13
C GLY A 118 11.32 -1.69 -3.90
N GLY A 119 12.09 -0.80 -3.25
CA GLY A 119 12.70 0.36 -3.89
C GLY A 119 11.70 1.42 -4.37
N GLU A 120 12.14 2.32 -5.25
CA GLU A 120 11.36 3.51 -5.62
C GLU A 120 10.00 3.21 -6.26
N ASN A 121 9.82 2.11 -7.00
CA ASN A 121 8.51 1.75 -7.56
C ASN A 121 7.49 1.52 -6.43
N TRP A 122 7.85 0.73 -5.43
CA TRP A 122 6.98 0.51 -4.27
C TRP A 122 6.75 1.78 -3.45
N LYS A 123 7.73 2.68 -3.36
CA LYS A 123 7.53 3.99 -2.74
C LYS A 123 6.62 4.91 -3.57
N ASN A 124 6.63 4.81 -4.90
CA ASN A 124 5.68 5.50 -5.76
C ASN A 124 4.25 5.00 -5.51
N TYR A 125 4.09 3.68 -5.40
CA TYR A 125 2.80 3.10 -5.02
C TYR A 125 2.34 3.57 -3.64
N ALA A 126 3.23 3.63 -2.65
CA ALA A 126 2.91 4.16 -1.33
C ALA A 126 2.40 5.61 -1.39
N ALA A 127 3.08 6.48 -2.15
CA ALA A 127 2.66 7.86 -2.36
C ALA A 127 1.32 7.96 -3.12
N LEU A 128 1.09 7.08 -4.09
CA LEU A 128 -0.19 6.98 -4.78
C LEU A 128 -1.32 6.54 -3.83
N GLY A 129 -1.07 5.54 -2.99
CA GLY A 129 -2.00 5.09 -1.95
C GLY A 129 -2.39 6.22 -1.00
N ALA A 130 -1.43 7.05 -0.58
CA ALA A 130 -1.71 8.22 0.23
C ALA A 130 -2.62 9.23 -0.46
N GLN A 131 -2.47 9.44 -1.77
CA GLN A 131 -3.36 10.34 -2.53
C GLN A 131 -4.77 9.77 -2.66
N VAL A 132 -4.89 8.48 -3.00
CA VAL A 132 -6.17 7.78 -3.11
C VAL A 132 -6.93 7.83 -1.79
N ALA A 133 -6.29 7.46 -0.69
CA ALA A 133 -6.91 7.44 0.64
C ALA A 133 -7.41 8.82 1.11
N ASN A 134 -6.86 9.91 0.58
CA ASN A 134 -7.26 11.29 0.91
C ASN A 134 -8.17 11.93 -0.17
N THR A 135 -8.69 11.15 -1.12
CA THR A 135 -9.59 11.64 -2.17
C THR A 135 -11.07 11.47 -1.74
N PRO A 136 -11.83 12.57 -1.51
CA PRO A 136 -13.17 12.48 -0.90
C PRO A 136 -14.25 11.80 -1.76
N GLU A 137 -14.13 11.85 -3.08
CA GLU A 137 -15.24 11.47 -3.98
C GLU A 137 -15.32 9.96 -4.26
N TRP A 138 -14.17 9.28 -4.31
CA TRP A 138 -14.06 7.87 -4.73
C TRP A 138 -12.93 7.12 -4.02
N GLY A 139 -12.12 7.83 -3.22
CA GLY A 139 -10.96 7.25 -2.56
C GLY A 139 -11.37 6.21 -1.51
N ALA A 140 -12.42 6.51 -0.73
CA ALA A 140 -12.98 5.60 0.25
C ALA A 140 -13.40 4.27 -0.39
N ASP A 141 -14.26 4.29 -1.42
CA ASP A 141 -14.70 3.09 -2.13
C ASP A 141 -13.54 2.21 -2.62
N MET A 142 -12.48 2.84 -3.13
CA MET A 142 -11.28 2.12 -3.58
C MET A 142 -10.48 1.53 -2.40
N MET A 143 -10.40 2.23 -1.27
CA MET A 143 -9.77 1.68 -0.07
C MET A 143 -10.58 0.53 0.51
N ASP A 144 -11.91 0.66 0.57
CA ASP A 144 -12.84 -0.35 1.08
C ASP A 144 -12.69 -1.66 0.29
N GLN A 145 -12.70 -1.55 -1.05
CA GLN A 145 -12.58 -2.71 -1.95
C GLN A 145 -11.29 -3.52 -1.71
N HIS A 146 -10.20 -2.87 -1.33
CA HIS A 146 -8.87 -3.50 -1.31
C HIS A 146 -8.31 -3.77 0.09
N PHE A 147 -8.75 -3.04 1.12
CA PHE A 147 -8.10 -3.04 2.43
C PHE A 147 -9.04 -3.35 3.60
N ASP A 148 -10.37 -3.24 3.46
CA ASP A 148 -11.29 -3.51 4.58
C ASP A 148 -11.05 -4.84 5.29
N PRO A 149 -10.89 -5.98 4.59
CA PRO A 149 -10.68 -7.25 5.27
C PRO A 149 -9.45 -7.25 6.18
N VAL A 150 -8.35 -6.62 5.75
CA VAL A 150 -7.10 -6.58 6.53
C VAL A 150 -7.15 -5.55 7.65
N VAL A 151 -7.90 -4.46 7.46
CA VAL A 151 -8.16 -3.46 8.50
C VAL A 151 -9.02 -4.06 9.61
N LEU A 152 -10.12 -4.70 9.26
CA LEU A 152 -11.01 -5.35 10.22
C LEU A 152 -10.30 -6.50 10.97
N ARG A 153 -9.37 -7.20 10.31
CA ARG A 153 -8.49 -8.17 10.96
C ARG A 153 -7.62 -7.54 12.04
N LEU A 154 -6.97 -6.41 11.76
CA LEU A 154 -6.20 -5.66 12.75
C LEU A 154 -7.09 -5.18 13.90
N ILE A 155 -8.24 -4.57 13.59
CA ILE A 155 -9.22 -4.11 14.60
C ILE A 155 -9.63 -5.26 15.52
N GLY A 156 -9.85 -6.47 14.98
CA GLY A 156 -10.14 -7.66 15.76
C GLY A 156 -9.05 -8.02 16.77
N ILE A 157 -7.77 -7.87 16.39
CA ILE A 157 -6.63 -8.08 17.30
C ILE A 157 -6.56 -6.96 18.35
N LEU A 158 -6.78 -5.70 17.94
CA LEU A 158 -6.78 -4.55 18.86
C LEU A 158 -7.88 -4.67 19.92
N LYS A 159 -9.08 -5.12 19.55
CA LYS A 159 -10.17 -5.41 20.50
C LYS A 159 -9.78 -6.48 21.52
N LYS A 160 -9.02 -7.51 21.11
CA LYS A 160 -8.50 -8.53 22.05
C LYS A 160 -7.41 -7.97 22.97
N ALA A 161 -6.59 -7.04 22.47
CA ALA A 161 -5.54 -6.37 23.26
C ALA A 161 -6.12 -5.33 24.24
N LEU A 162 -7.31 -4.79 23.94
CA LEU A 162 -7.99 -3.73 24.69
C LEU A 162 -9.46 -4.13 24.98
N PRO A 163 -9.70 -5.20 25.74
CA PRO A 163 -11.05 -5.77 25.91
C PRO A 163 -12.05 -4.82 26.59
N ASP A 164 -11.56 -3.91 27.43
CA ASP A 164 -12.39 -2.96 28.19
C ASP A 164 -12.51 -1.59 27.51
N CYS A 165 -11.92 -1.42 26.31
CA CYS A 165 -11.98 -0.16 25.57
C CYS A 165 -13.25 -0.06 24.73
N ALA A 166 -13.83 1.14 24.64
CA ALA A 166 -14.95 1.39 23.75
C ALA A 166 -14.54 1.12 22.30
N GLU A 167 -15.40 0.44 21.55
CA GLU A 167 -15.12 0.12 20.14
C GLU A 167 -14.94 1.38 19.29
N GLU A 168 -15.69 2.45 19.60
CA GLU A 168 -15.56 3.76 18.98
C GLU A 168 -14.13 4.32 19.13
N ASP A 169 -13.54 4.23 20.33
CA ASP A 169 -12.18 4.70 20.58
C ASP A 169 -11.13 3.87 19.83
N ILE A 170 -11.37 2.57 19.62
CA ILE A 170 -10.48 1.73 18.81
C ILE A 170 -10.50 2.18 17.34
N PHE A 171 -11.68 2.50 16.79
CA PHE A 171 -11.78 3.03 15.43
C PHE A 171 -11.17 4.42 15.28
N TRP A 172 -11.36 5.32 16.25
CA TRP A 172 -10.67 6.62 16.26
C TRP A 172 -9.15 6.47 16.39
N GLY A 173 -8.68 5.57 17.25
CA GLY A 173 -7.27 5.23 17.34
C GLY A 173 -6.71 4.75 16.01
N TYR A 174 -7.43 3.86 15.32
CA TYR A 174 -7.06 3.41 13.98
C TYR A 174 -7.03 4.57 12.98
N HIS A 175 -8.04 5.45 12.98
CA HIS A 175 -8.06 6.64 12.13
C HIS A 175 -6.80 7.52 12.33
N PHE A 176 -6.33 7.69 13.57
CA PHE A 176 -5.08 8.42 13.83
C PHE A 176 -3.84 7.68 13.29
N VAL A 177 -3.81 6.34 13.39
CA VAL A 177 -2.76 5.52 12.78
C VAL A 177 -2.76 5.70 11.27
N THR A 178 -3.92 5.60 10.61
CA THR A 178 -3.99 5.74 9.15
C THR A 178 -3.61 7.13 8.70
N GLY A 179 -4.05 8.18 9.39
CA GLY A 179 -3.70 9.57 9.06
C GLY A 179 -2.19 9.80 9.08
N ALA A 180 -1.51 9.31 10.12
CA ALA A 180 -0.05 9.39 10.20
C ALA A 180 0.66 8.49 9.18
N LEU A 181 0.10 7.31 8.87
CA LEU A 181 0.64 6.43 7.83
C LEU A 181 0.55 7.12 6.47
N MET A 182 -0.62 7.62 6.08
CA MET A 182 -0.82 8.28 4.78
C MET A 182 0.07 9.51 4.62
N LEU A 183 0.22 10.33 5.68
CA LEU A 183 1.16 11.45 5.64
C LEU A 183 2.62 11.00 5.45
N THR A 184 3.00 9.89 6.08
CA THR A 184 4.32 9.27 5.91
C THR A 184 4.52 8.81 4.46
N LEU A 185 3.57 8.04 3.93
CA LEU A 185 3.67 7.45 2.59
C LEU A 185 3.65 8.53 1.49
N ALA A 186 3.02 9.68 1.74
CA ALA A 186 3.00 10.82 0.81
C ALA A 186 4.38 11.47 0.57
N ARG A 187 5.39 11.21 1.43
CA ARG A 187 6.79 11.71 1.25
C ARG A 187 6.87 13.19 0.89
N THR A 188 6.13 14.04 1.60
CA THR A 188 5.90 15.45 1.20
C THR A 188 7.13 16.37 1.33
N GLY A 189 8.21 15.92 1.96
CA GLY A 189 9.38 16.76 2.26
C GLY A 189 9.16 17.80 3.35
N ARG A 190 7.97 17.86 3.97
CA ARG A 190 7.64 18.87 4.99
C ARG A 190 8.49 18.70 6.25
N ILE A 191 8.64 17.47 6.74
CA ILE A 191 9.43 17.19 7.94
C ILE A 191 10.93 17.44 7.71
N ASP A 192 11.41 17.21 6.48
CA ASP A 192 12.79 17.49 6.07
C ASP A 192 13.10 18.97 6.27
N LYS A 193 12.21 19.84 5.79
CA LYS A 193 12.36 21.29 5.94
C LYS A 193 12.18 21.73 7.39
N LEU A 194 11.13 21.24 8.06
CA LEU A 194 10.78 21.62 9.43
C LEU A 194 11.90 21.28 10.43
N SER A 195 12.55 20.14 10.22
CA SER A 195 13.61 19.63 11.10
C SER A 195 15.01 20.10 10.69
N GLY A 196 15.15 20.94 9.65
CA GLY A 196 16.46 21.35 9.13
C GLY A 196 17.28 20.18 8.59
N GLY A 197 16.63 19.12 8.11
CA GLY A 197 17.26 17.91 7.57
C GLY A 197 17.56 16.81 8.61
N LEU A 198 17.23 17.01 9.89
CA LEU A 198 17.39 15.98 10.93
C LEU A 198 16.47 14.77 10.71
N CYS A 199 15.28 15.01 10.16
CA CYS A 199 14.35 13.98 9.76
C CYS A 199 14.21 13.98 8.23
N ARG A 200 13.91 12.81 7.66
CA ARG A 200 13.77 12.63 6.22
C ARG A 200 12.44 11.94 5.93
N SER A 201 11.60 12.55 5.10
CA SER A 201 10.27 12.00 4.77
C SER A 201 10.32 10.72 3.94
N ASP A 202 11.48 10.37 3.39
CA ASP A 202 11.76 9.12 2.69
C ASP A 202 12.51 8.08 3.55
N ASP A 203 12.77 8.38 4.83
CA ASP A 203 13.39 7.44 5.77
C ASP A 203 12.35 6.60 6.50
N PHE A 204 11.87 5.57 5.82
CA PHE A 204 10.90 4.63 6.37
C PHE A 204 11.46 3.78 7.52
N LEU A 205 12.78 3.60 7.61
CA LEU A 205 13.39 2.91 8.75
C LEU A 205 13.26 3.75 10.03
N ALA A 206 13.51 5.05 9.95
CA ALA A 206 13.30 5.95 11.07
C ALA A 206 11.83 5.99 11.52
N VAL A 207 10.88 5.92 10.57
CA VAL A 207 9.46 5.83 10.90
C VAL A 207 9.13 4.52 11.61
N LYS A 208 9.58 3.38 11.06
CA LYS A 208 9.38 2.03 11.60
C LYS A 208 9.84 1.91 13.07
N GLN A 209 10.93 2.58 13.43
CA GLN A 209 11.45 2.61 14.79
C GLN A 209 10.50 3.26 15.82
N ARG A 210 9.61 4.16 15.38
CA ARG A 210 8.87 5.07 16.27
C ARG A 210 7.36 4.91 16.20
N MET A 211 6.82 4.70 15.00
CA MET A 211 5.40 4.90 14.72
C MET A 211 4.50 3.95 15.52
N ALA A 212 4.80 2.64 15.52
CA ALA A 212 3.97 1.66 16.22
C ALA A 212 3.93 1.92 17.74
N THR A 213 5.08 2.20 18.35
CA THR A 213 5.19 2.53 19.78
C THR A 213 4.42 3.82 20.11
N PHE A 214 4.60 4.88 19.31
CA PHE A 214 3.90 6.15 19.50
C PHE A 214 2.37 5.98 19.43
N MET A 215 1.91 5.24 18.43
CA MET A 215 0.48 4.99 18.24
C MET A 215 -0.11 4.11 19.34
N ALA A 216 0.60 3.06 19.74
CA ALA A 216 0.16 2.18 20.82
C ALA A 216 -0.05 2.93 22.13
N ALA A 217 0.87 3.84 22.48
CA ALA A 217 0.71 4.71 23.65
C ALA A 217 -0.54 5.61 23.53
N GLY A 218 -0.88 6.07 22.32
CA GLY A 218 -2.11 6.83 22.04
C GLY A 218 -3.38 6.02 22.32
N PHE A 219 -3.45 4.78 21.83
CA PHE A 219 -4.55 3.85 22.13
C PHE A 219 -4.70 3.62 23.64
N GLU A 220 -3.59 3.32 24.33
CA GLU A 220 -3.63 3.11 25.77
C GLU A 220 -4.11 4.35 26.52
N ALA A 221 -3.73 5.54 26.08
CA ALA A 221 -4.11 6.79 26.72
C ALA A 221 -5.60 7.11 26.55
N ILE A 222 -6.19 6.86 25.38
CA ILE A 222 -7.63 7.10 25.16
C ILE A 222 -8.47 6.03 25.85
N CYS A 223 -8.08 4.75 25.77
CA CYS A 223 -8.82 3.65 26.41
C CYS A 223 -8.79 3.72 27.95
N LYS A 224 -7.69 4.18 28.57
CA LYS A 224 -7.63 4.38 30.03
C LYS A 224 -8.59 5.46 30.55
N LYS A 225 -9.01 6.40 29.70
CA LYS A 225 -9.95 7.47 30.10
C LYS A 225 -11.39 6.98 30.10
N ALA A 226 -11.75 6.01 29.26
CA ALA A 226 -13.10 5.44 29.21
C ALA A 226 -13.44 4.54 30.42
N CYS A 227 -12.43 4.03 31.14
CA CYS A 227 -12.62 3.24 32.37
C CYS A 227 -12.80 4.10 33.65
N ARG A 228 -12.93 5.43 33.54
CA ARG A 228 -13.22 6.34 34.67
C ARG A 228 -14.60 6.97 34.49
#